data_AF-A0A6A5XWA7-F1
#
_entry.id   AF-A0A6A5XWA7-F1
#
_cell.length_a   1.000
_cell.length_b   1.000
_cell.length_c   1.000
_cell.angle_alpha   90.00
_cell.angle_beta   90.00
_cell.angle_gamma   90.00
#
_symmetry.space_group_name_H-M   'P 1'
#
loop_
_entity.id
_entity.type
_entity.pdbx_description
1 polymer ?
#
loop_
_entity_poly.entity_id
_entity_poly.type
_entity_poly.pdbx_seq_one_letter_code
_entity_poly.pdbx_strand_id
1 'polypeptide(L)'
;MLDQSNQHSFLLGLPTEIRLQIYDYCLADANVLTITAAPLTVFGHNIKDTARAEIPGVPRDYSPLFRYGYDSKLLSLSDPPSISLDVDNELNETCHQSSPYYAPQALMQSCGMIYAELSDYMRNRRPGKDNGGLALYLTYPYGVLVLKELYPFLLSQAKAVYISGYYNIPKASSPQPTPFINAINPSLPPRPMRLRMSSPFIRQYMKSLPPFPLCTAAAAPRALARLVRTILSPKPGRMQKLESRIVFPEGSYADVWCHDDAPINQILRNTCGGSISMHVSRGDTVNCVHLVAKPNPGSRTVSTNWSRWMGSEKWEDYVIGPEWPEKV
;
A
#
# COMPACT_ATOMS: atom_id res chain seq x y z
N MET A 1 49.83 -16.00 36.04
CA MET A 1 49.32 -15.51 34.74
C MET A 1 47.81 -15.73 34.76
N LEU A 2 47.05 -14.68 35.02
CA LEU A 2 45.58 -14.70 35.02
C LEU A 2 45.15 -14.30 33.61
N ASP A 3 44.61 -15.25 32.84
CA ASP A 3 43.90 -14.97 31.60
C ASP A 3 42.58 -14.27 31.97
N GLN A 4 42.61 -12.94 31.92
CA GLN A 4 41.41 -12.11 31.94
C GLN A 4 40.72 -12.26 30.60
N SER A 5 39.81 -13.24 30.51
CA SER A 5 38.79 -13.27 29.47
C SER A 5 37.80 -12.12 29.69
N ASN A 6 38.24 -10.89 29.36
CA ASN A 6 37.34 -9.77 29.16
C ASN A 6 36.46 -10.09 27.95
N GLN A 7 35.32 -10.72 28.19
CA GLN A 7 34.24 -10.83 27.22
C GLN A 7 33.65 -9.44 27.00
N HIS A 8 34.35 -8.63 26.21
CA HIS A 8 33.80 -7.40 25.65
C HIS A 8 32.61 -7.75 24.76
N SER A 9 31.60 -6.87 24.73
CA SER A 9 30.49 -6.98 23.78
C SER A 9 31.06 -7.19 22.38
N PHE A 10 30.66 -8.28 21.71
CA PHE A 10 31.08 -8.60 20.35
C PHE A 10 30.84 -7.44 19.38
N LEU A 11 29.79 -6.65 19.62
CA LEU A 11 29.49 -5.46 18.84
C LEU A 11 30.52 -4.35 19.08
N LEU A 12 30.99 -4.13 20.31
CA LEU A 12 32.00 -3.13 20.64
C LEU A 12 33.43 -3.56 20.28
N GLY A 13 33.65 -4.85 20.03
CA GLY A 13 34.90 -5.39 19.50
C GLY A 13 35.07 -5.21 17.99
N LEU A 14 34.03 -4.76 17.28
CA LEU A 14 34.12 -4.45 15.86
C LEU A 14 34.84 -3.10 15.65
N PRO A 15 35.59 -2.95 14.54
CA PRO A 15 36.09 -1.65 14.09
C PRO A 15 34.96 -0.60 14.05
N THR A 16 35.29 0.63 14.41
CA THR A 16 34.36 1.77 14.39
C THR A 16 33.63 1.88 13.07
N GLU A 17 34.31 1.65 11.95
CA GLU A 17 33.75 1.70 10.61
C GLU A 17 32.63 0.69 10.40
N ILE A 18 32.79 -0.54 10.92
CA ILE A 18 31.77 -1.59 10.84
C ILE A 18 30.60 -1.27 11.77
N ARG A 19 30.87 -0.78 12.99
CA ARG A 19 29.80 -0.36 13.91
C ARG A 19 28.98 0.80 13.35
N LEU A 20 29.65 1.78 12.74
CA LEU A 20 28.98 2.88 12.05
C LEU A 20 28.16 2.39 10.85
N GLN A 21 28.64 1.39 10.10
CA GLN A 21 27.83 0.74 9.05
C GLN A 21 26.62 -0.02 9.60
N ILE A 22 26.77 -0.70 10.75
CA ILE A 22 25.65 -1.35 11.45
C ILE A 22 24.66 -0.30 11.95
N TYR A 23 25.13 0.81 12.51
CA TYR A 23 24.27 1.94 12.87
C TYR A 23 23.62 2.54 11.63
N ASP A 24 24.32 2.68 10.51
CA ASP A 24 23.71 3.11 9.25
C ASP A 24 22.65 2.16 8.74
N TYR A 25 22.82 0.85 8.97
CA TYR A 25 21.81 -0.14 8.63
C TYR A 25 20.60 -0.08 9.59
N CYS A 26 20.84 0.09 10.90
CA CYS A 26 19.79 0.18 11.92
C CYS A 26 19.09 1.55 11.97
N LEU A 27 19.79 2.63 11.63
CA LEU A 27 19.36 4.03 11.54
C LEU A 27 19.13 4.46 10.09
N ALA A 28 19.28 3.55 9.12
CA ALA A 28 18.48 3.64 7.92
C ALA A 28 17.06 3.45 8.40
N ASP A 29 16.47 4.53 8.92
CA ASP A 29 15.03 4.71 8.90
C ASP A 29 14.63 4.19 7.53
N ALA A 30 13.87 3.09 7.52
CA ALA A 30 13.27 2.62 6.31
C ALA A 30 12.32 3.76 5.92
N ASN A 31 12.84 4.71 5.14
CA ASN A 31 12.12 5.85 4.59
C ASN A 31 11.06 5.38 3.60
N VAL A 32 10.83 4.07 3.51
CA VAL A 32 10.02 3.33 2.57
C VAL A 32 9.46 2.16 3.35
N LEU A 33 8.14 2.14 3.57
CA LEU A 33 7.42 1.05 4.21
C LEU A 33 6.33 0.55 3.26
N THR A 34 6.20 -0.77 3.14
CA THR A 34 5.11 -1.40 2.38
C THR A 34 4.13 -2.06 3.36
N ILE A 35 2.86 -1.65 3.26
CA ILE A 35 1.76 -2.14 4.11
C ILE A 35 0.70 -2.77 3.21
N THR A 36 0.42 -4.04 3.46
CA THR A 36 -0.61 -4.79 2.73
C THR A 36 -1.33 -5.76 3.67
N ALA A 37 -2.30 -6.51 3.15
CA ALA A 37 -2.86 -7.66 3.83
C ALA A 37 -2.88 -8.85 2.86
N ALA A 38 -2.55 -10.03 3.37
CA ALA A 38 -2.43 -11.26 2.58
C ALA A 38 -3.27 -12.38 3.20
N PRO A 39 -3.90 -13.26 2.40
CA PRO A 39 -4.58 -14.43 2.92
C PRO A 39 -3.61 -15.34 3.67
N LEU A 40 -4.07 -15.88 4.81
CA LEU A 40 -3.36 -16.91 5.57
C LEU A 40 -3.66 -18.27 4.97
N THR A 41 -2.62 -19.00 4.57
CA THR A 41 -2.74 -20.34 3.98
C THR A 41 -2.03 -21.40 4.84
N VAL A 42 -2.63 -22.57 4.93
CA VAL A 42 -2.03 -23.78 5.52
C VAL A 42 -2.32 -24.92 4.55
N PHE A 43 -1.27 -25.56 4.07
CA PHE A 43 -1.31 -26.51 2.95
C PHE A 43 -2.04 -25.99 1.71
N GLY A 44 -1.92 -24.68 1.45
CA GLY A 44 -2.61 -24.02 0.32
C GLY A 44 -4.10 -23.73 0.53
N HIS A 45 -4.65 -23.99 1.72
CA HIS A 45 -6.03 -23.68 2.08
C HIS A 45 -6.11 -22.44 2.98
N ASN A 46 -7.10 -21.58 2.73
CA ASN A 46 -7.30 -20.36 3.53
C ASN A 46 -7.76 -20.70 4.96
N ILE A 47 -7.10 -20.13 5.95
CA ILE A 47 -7.45 -20.28 7.37
C ILE A 47 -7.96 -18.96 7.95
N LYS A 48 -8.90 -19.07 8.90
CA LYS A 48 -9.40 -17.94 9.68
C LYS A 48 -8.55 -17.77 10.93
N ASP A 49 -7.98 -16.58 11.13
CA ASP A 49 -7.29 -16.26 12.36
C ASP A 49 -8.30 -15.77 13.41
N THR A 50 -8.59 -16.60 14.42
CA THR A 50 -9.50 -16.27 15.52
C THR A 50 -8.79 -15.65 16.73
N ALA A 51 -7.46 -15.63 16.76
CA ALA A 51 -6.69 -15.18 17.92
C ALA A 51 -6.39 -13.66 17.87
N ARG A 52 -6.50 -13.03 16.71
CA ARG A 52 -6.18 -11.61 16.53
C ARG A 52 -7.34 -10.67 16.84
N ALA A 53 -6.99 -9.45 17.24
CA ALA A 53 -7.93 -8.35 17.34
C ALA A 53 -8.53 -8.04 15.96
N GLU A 54 -9.86 -7.94 15.90
CA GLU A 54 -10.60 -7.75 14.65
C GLU A 54 -10.35 -6.35 14.08
N ILE A 55 -9.87 -6.29 12.83
CA ILE A 55 -9.67 -5.03 12.09
C ILE A 55 -10.96 -4.75 11.29
N PRO A 56 -11.71 -3.68 11.59
CA PRO A 56 -12.97 -3.40 10.91
C PRO A 56 -12.82 -3.30 9.37
N GLY A 57 -13.48 -4.21 8.65
CA GLY A 57 -13.49 -4.23 7.19
C GLY A 57 -12.40 -5.09 6.54
N VAL A 58 -11.49 -5.68 7.30
CA VAL A 58 -10.56 -6.71 6.79
C VAL A 58 -11.14 -8.10 7.11
N PRO A 59 -11.24 -9.02 6.14
CA PRO A 59 -11.70 -10.38 6.41
C PRO A 59 -10.78 -11.12 7.37
N ARG A 60 -11.32 -12.00 8.21
CA ARG A 60 -10.55 -12.81 9.19
C ARG A 60 -9.58 -13.80 8.56
N ASP A 61 -9.72 -14.02 7.26
CA ASP A 61 -8.88 -14.92 6.48
C ASP A 61 -7.60 -14.19 6.00
N TYR A 62 -7.50 -12.87 6.23
CA TYR A 62 -6.38 -12.02 5.84
C TYR A 62 -5.61 -11.56 7.07
N SER A 63 -4.29 -11.69 7.03
CA SER A 63 -3.38 -11.13 8.03
C SER A 63 -2.75 -9.83 7.50
N PRO A 64 -2.66 -8.77 8.33
CA PRO A 64 -1.84 -7.61 7.99
C PRO A 64 -0.38 -8.04 7.80
N LEU A 65 0.27 -7.46 6.80
CA LEU A 65 1.67 -7.67 6.48
C LEU A 65 2.38 -6.32 6.43
N PHE A 66 3.50 -6.24 7.13
CA PHE A 66 4.33 -5.07 7.22
C PHE A 66 5.76 -5.43 6.80
N ARG A 67 6.32 -4.70 5.82
CA ARG A 67 7.70 -4.89 5.39
C ARG A 67 8.43 -3.56 5.28
N TYR A 68 9.70 -3.58 5.69
CA TYR A 68 10.64 -2.49 5.49
C TYR A 68 11.12 -2.51 4.03
N GLY A 69 11.10 -1.36 3.36
CA GLY A 69 11.44 -1.21 1.95
C GLY A 69 10.24 -1.32 1.00
N TYR A 70 10.51 -1.04 -0.28
CA TYR A 70 9.55 -1.21 -1.37
C TYR A 70 9.61 -2.65 -1.84
N ASP A 71 8.47 -3.34 -1.82
CA ASP A 71 8.37 -4.71 -2.31
C ASP A 71 7.24 -4.81 -3.35
N SER A 72 7.63 -4.90 -4.62
CA SER A 72 6.68 -5.00 -5.74
C SER A 72 5.87 -6.30 -5.70
N LYS A 73 6.41 -7.37 -5.12
CA LYS A 73 5.69 -8.66 -5.02
C LYS A 73 4.51 -8.57 -4.05
N LEU A 74 4.62 -7.74 -3.02
CA LEU A 74 3.54 -7.54 -2.05
C LEU A 74 2.41 -6.64 -2.54
N LEU A 75 2.73 -5.82 -3.54
CA LEU A 75 1.78 -4.92 -4.18
C LEU A 75 1.10 -5.59 -5.38
N SER A 76 1.69 -6.67 -5.93
CA SER A 76 1.22 -7.37 -7.14
C SER A 76 -0.27 -7.70 -7.07
N LEU A 77 -0.96 -7.36 -8.17
CA LEU A 77 -2.40 -7.58 -8.34
C LEU A 77 -2.69 -8.90 -9.05
N SER A 78 -1.79 -9.37 -9.93
CA SER A 78 -1.98 -10.63 -10.65
C SER A 78 -1.69 -11.86 -9.80
N ASP A 79 -0.66 -11.76 -8.94
CA ASP A 79 -0.22 -12.84 -8.06
C ASP A 79 -0.17 -12.32 -6.61
N PRO A 80 -1.33 -12.27 -5.91
CA PRO A 80 -1.40 -11.72 -4.56
C PRO A 80 -0.54 -12.57 -3.61
N PRO A 81 0.20 -11.92 -2.68
CA PRO A 81 1.03 -12.65 -1.71
C PRO A 81 0.15 -13.50 -0.79
N SER A 82 0.61 -14.70 -0.42
CA SER A 82 0.00 -15.55 0.62
C SER A 82 0.99 -15.82 1.75
N ILE A 83 0.49 -15.96 2.97
CA ILE A 83 1.30 -16.25 4.15
C ILE A 83 1.07 -17.71 4.52
N SER A 84 2.02 -18.58 4.18
CA SER A 84 2.00 -19.98 4.61
C SER A 84 2.47 -20.12 6.05
N LEU A 85 1.69 -20.75 6.92
CA LEU A 85 2.12 -21.08 8.29
C LEU A 85 2.94 -22.38 8.37
N ASP A 86 3.13 -23.07 7.24
CA ASP A 86 3.76 -24.40 7.18
C ASP A 86 5.31 -24.37 7.24
N VAL A 87 5.92 -23.20 7.41
CA VAL A 87 7.39 -23.05 7.46
C VAL A 87 7.84 -22.90 8.91
N ASP A 88 7.79 -24.02 9.64
CA ASP A 88 8.63 -24.23 10.81
C ASP A 88 10.05 -24.55 10.32
N ASN A 89 10.87 -23.52 10.08
CA ASN A 89 12.31 -23.71 9.85
C ASN A 89 13.11 -23.04 10.97
N GLU A 90 13.57 -23.92 11.87
CA GLU A 90 14.85 -23.85 12.59
C GLU A 90 15.04 -22.73 13.62
N LEU A 91 14.29 -22.82 14.72
CA LEU A 91 14.84 -22.41 16.02
C LEU A 91 15.87 -23.46 16.46
N ASN A 92 17.12 -23.31 15.99
CA ASN A 92 18.22 -24.05 16.56
C ASN A 92 18.43 -23.60 18.01
N GLU A 93 18.00 -24.46 18.93
CA GLU A 93 18.51 -24.54 20.29
C GLU A 93 20.04 -24.74 20.25
N THR A 94 20.79 -23.81 20.83
CA THR A 94 21.98 -24.14 21.62
C THR A 94 22.18 -23.07 22.70
N CYS A 95 21.67 -23.37 23.89
CA CYS A 95 22.07 -22.70 25.12
C CYS A 95 23.14 -23.56 25.79
N HIS A 96 24.37 -23.05 25.87
CA HIS A 96 25.41 -23.58 26.76
C HIS A 96 25.86 -22.50 27.76
N GLN A 97 26.18 -22.98 28.96
CA GLN A 97 26.19 -22.29 30.24
C GLN A 97 27.53 -21.62 30.61
N SER A 98 27.44 -20.79 31.66
CA SER A 98 28.45 -20.28 32.63
C SER A 98 28.73 -18.78 32.47
N SER A 99 28.76 -17.91 33.48
CA SER A 99 28.77 -17.97 34.96
C SER A 99 28.30 -16.56 35.47
N PRO A 100 27.85 -16.35 36.72
CA PRO A 100 27.31 -15.06 37.13
C PRO A 100 28.44 -14.07 37.51
N TYR A 101 28.54 -12.99 36.76
CA TYR A 101 29.21 -11.74 37.18
C TYR A 101 28.33 -10.56 36.75
N TYR A 102 28.36 -9.47 37.53
CA TYR A 102 27.82 -8.08 37.36
C TYR A 102 27.23 -7.68 35.98
N ALA A 103 26.30 -8.47 35.45
CA ALA A 103 25.67 -8.29 34.14
C ALA A 103 24.98 -6.93 33.96
N PRO A 104 24.36 -6.34 35.00
CA PRO A 104 23.73 -5.02 34.85
C PRO A 104 24.73 -3.90 34.59
N GLN A 105 25.93 -3.95 35.18
CA GLN A 105 26.92 -2.88 35.03
C GLN A 105 27.67 -2.97 33.69
N ALA A 106 28.03 -4.19 33.26
CA ALA A 106 28.61 -4.40 31.93
C ALA A 106 27.63 -4.04 30.82
N LEU A 107 26.34 -4.35 30.99
CA LEU A 107 25.27 -3.93 30.09
C LEU A 107 25.11 -2.40 30.09
N MET A 108 25.10 -1.76 31.26
CA MET A 108 24.95 -0.30 31.35
C MET A 108 26.13 0.44 30.71
N GLN A 109 27.36 -0.05 30.91
CA GLN A 109 28.56 0.52 30.28
C GLN A 109 28.52 0.34 28.75
N SER A 110 28.18 -0.86 28.27
CA SER A 110 28.07 -1.11 26.83
C SER A 110 26.95 -0.29 26.18
N CYS A 111 25.76 -0.20 26.80
CA CYS A 111 24.67 0.66 26.34
C CYS A 111 25.07 2.13 26.35
N GLY A 112 25.80 2.60 27.37
CA GLY A 112 26.28 3.98 27.46
C GLY A 112 27.28 4.32 26.36
N MET A 113 28.21 3.41 26.06
CA MET A 113 29.17 3.57 24.96
C MET A 113 28.50 3.56 23.58
N ILE A 114 27.58 2.62 23.33
CA ILE A 114 26.78 2.57 22.10
C ILE A 114 25.98 3.86 21.96
N TYR A 115 25.36 4.33 23.04
CA TYR A 115 24.58 5.56 23.03
C TYR A 115 25.42 6.79 22.72
N ALA A 116 26.60 6.94 23.31
CA ALA A 116 27.51 8.05 23.05
C ALA A 116 27.99 8.04 21.58
N GLU A 117 28.45 6.89 21.10
CA GLU A 117 28.91 6.71 19.70
C GLU A 117 27.78 7.00 18.71
N LEU A 118 26.59 6.46 18.94
CA LEU A 118 25.41 6.65 18.10
C LEU A 118 24.88 8.09 18.16
N SER A 119 24.93 8.74 19.33
CA SER A 119 24.50 10.14 19.47
C SER A 119 25.46 11.10 18.76
N ASP A 120 26.77 10.87 18.86
CA ASP A 120 27.77 11.64 18.12
C ASP A 120 27.69 11.37 16.61
N TYR A 121 27.43 10.12 16.21
CA TYR A 121 27.15 9.77 14.83
C TYR A 121 25.93 10.53 14.29
N MET A 122 24.81 10.51 15.01
CA MET A 122 23.57 11.19 14.62
C MET A 122 23.69 12.72 14.59
N ARG A 123 24.50 13.31 15.48
CA ARG A 123 24.78 14.76 15.48
C ARG A 123 25.62 15.20 14.27
N ASN A 124 26.55 14.35 13.84
CA ASN A 124 27.43 14.63 12.70
C ASN A 124 26.82 14.24 11.35
N ARG A 125 25.79 13.39 11.36
CA ARG A 125 25.00 13.04 10.17
C ARG A 125 24.13 14.23 9.77
N ARG A 126 24.61 15.04 8.83
CA ARG A 126 23.78 16.05 8.16
C ARG A 126 22.65 15.33 7.43
N PRO A 127 21.37 15.63 7.70
CA PRO A 127 20.29 15.10 6.87
C PRO A 127 20.53 15.58 5.44
N GLY A 128 20.75 14.64 4.53
CA GLY A 128 20.84 14.93 3.10
C GLY A 128 19.63 15.75 2.70
N LYS A 129 19.88 16.87 2.00
CA LYS A 129 18.96 18.00 1.81
C LYS A 129 17.62 17.64 1.17
N ASP A 130 17.47 16.44 0.58
CA ASP A 130 16.25 16.06 -0.16
C ASP A 130 15.57 14.73 0.26
N ASN A 131 16.17 13.86 1.09
CA ASN A 131 15.72 12.45 1.22
C ASN A 131 15.18 11.97 2.59
N GLY A 132 15.09 12.83 3.61
CA GLY A 132 14.77 12.38 4.98
C GLY A 132 13.29 12.41 5.35
N GLY A 133 12.43 11.59 4.73
CA GLY A 133 11.05 11.47 5.19
C GLY A 133 10.38 10.16 4.80
N LEU A 134 9.51 9.67 5.68
CA LEU A 134 8.85 8.38 5.54
C LEU A 134 7.92 8.35 4.31
N ALA A 135 8.12 7.39 3.42
CA ALA A 135 7.25 7.07 2.30
C ALA A 135 6.48 5.78 2.60
N LEU A 136 5.15 5.83 2.50
CA LEU A 136 4.28 4.68 2.74
C LEU A 136 3.74 4.16 1.40
N TYR A 137 3.86 2.86 1.16
CA TYR A 137 3.28 2.14 0.02
C TYR A 137 2.15 1.26 0.54
N LEU A 138 0.95 1.52 0.04
CA LEU A 138 -0.29 0.93 0.55
C LEU A 138 -1.03 0.23 -0.58
N THR A 139 -1.57 -0.95 -0.30
CA THR A 139 -2.54 -1.59 -1.17
C THR A 139 -3.96 -1.10 -0.89
N TYR A 140 -4.70 -0.73 -1.93
CA TYR A 140 -6.14 -0.46 -1.82
C TYR A 140 -6.94 -1.74 -2.12
N PRO A 141 -7.93 -2.11 -1.29
CA PRO A 141 -8.43 -1.40 -0.10
C PRO A 141 -7.76 -1.82 1.23
N TYR A 142 -7.09 -2.97 1.28
CA TYR A 142 -6.71 -3.60 2.55
C TYR A 142 -5.60 -2.87 3.31
N GLY A 143 -4.50 -2.46 2.64
CA GLY A 143 -3.43 -1.70 3.26
C GLY A 143 -3.89 -0.36 3.86
N VAL A 144 -4.88 0.29 3.25
CA VAL A 144 -5.49 1.52 3.77
C VAL A 144 -6.27 1.25 5.08
N LEU A 145 -6.98 0.13 5.18
CA LEU A 145 -7.69 -0.27 6.40
C LEU A 145 -6.71 -0.64 7.52
N VAL A 146 -5.66 -1.39 7.19
CA VAL A 146 -4.60 -1.78 8.13
C VAL A 146 -3.88 -0.56 8.69
N LEU A 147 -3.49 0.39 7.84
CA LEU A 147 -2.82 1.62 8.28
C LEU A 147 -3.69 2.44 9.24
N LYS A 148 -4.99 2.56 8.94
CA LYS A 148 -5.94 3.32 9.76
C LYS A 148 -6.07 2.76 11.18
N GLU A 149 -6.13 1.43 11.32
CA GLU A 149 -6.45 0.79 12.59
C GLU A 149 -5.18 0.49 13.42
N LEU A 150 -4.10 0.03 12.79
CA LEU A 150 -2.90 -0.41 13.51
C LEU A 150 -1.83 0.67 13.64
N TYR A 151 -1.68 1.55 12.64
CA TYR A 151 -0.56 2.49 12.58
C TYR A 151 -0.95 3.92 12.17
N PRO A 152 -1.95 4.55 12.83
CA PRO A 152 -2.38 5.91 12.48
C PRO A 152 -1.28 6.96 12.68
N PHE A 153 -0.32 6.70 13.58
CA PHE A 153 0.78 7.62 13.87
C PHE A 153 1.76 7.77 12.70
N LEU A 154 1.90 6.76 11.82
CA LEU A 154 2.81 6.82 10.67
C LEU A 154 2.41 7.93 9.69
N LEU A 155 1.11 8.25 9.61
CA LEU A 155 0.61 9.33 8.76
C LEU A 155 1.14 10.71 9.17
N SER A 156 1.42 10.92 10.45
CA SER A 156 1.98 12.20 10.94
C SER A 156 3.45 12.40 10.55
N GLN A 157 4.15 11.29 10.28
CA GLN A 157 5.57 11.27 9.94
C GLN A 157 5.78 11.11 8.42
N ALA A 158 4.77 10.64 7.69
CA ALA A 158 4.84 10.38 6.27
C ALA A 158 5.01 11.69 5.45
N LYS A 159 6.07 11.72 4.65
CA LYS A 159 6.35 12.75 3.65
C LYS A 159 5.65 12.44 2.33
N ALA A 160 5.53 11.15 2.00
CA ALA A 160 4.85 10.68 0.80
C ALA A 160 3.99 9.45 1.08
N VAL A 161 2.85 9.36 0.40
CA VAL A 161 2.00 8.16 0.45
C VAL A 161 1.67 7.74 -0.98
N TYR A 162 1.87 6.46 -1.24
CA TYR A 162 1.72 5.78 -2.50
C TYR A 162 0.64 4.71 -2.35
N ILE A 163 -0.43 4.79 -3.13
CA ILE A 163 -1.55 3.86 -3.05
C ILE A 163 -1.67 3.13 -4.38
N SER A 164 -1.47 1.82 -4.39
CA SER A 164 -1.71 0.96 -5.56
C SER A 164 -2.89 0.03 -5.30
N GLY A 165 -3.70 -0.26 -6.31
CA GLY A 165 -4.80 -1.21 -6.14
C GLY A 165 -5.77 -1.24 -7.30
N TYR A 166 -6.90 -1.89 -7.07
CA TYR A 166 -8.02 -1.92 -8.00
C TYR A 166 -9.32 -1.58 -7.29
N TYR A 167 -10.31 -1.12 -8.05
CA TYR A 167 -11.66 -0.86 -7.57
C TYR A 167 -12.66 -1.63 -8.40
N ASN A 168 -13.30 -2.61 -7.76
CA ASN A 168 -14.42 -3.33 -8.34
C ASN A 168 -15.71 -2.60 -8.01
N ILE A 169 -16.52 -2.35 -9.05
CA ILE A 169 -17.87 -1.84 -8.88
C ILE A 169 -18.65 -2.94 -8.15
N PRO A 170 -19.27 -2.65 -6.99
CA PRO A 170 -20.21 -3.58 -6.39
C PRO A 170 -21.32 -3.81 -7.40
N LYS A 171 -21.35 -4.99 -8.02
CA LYS A 171 -22.50 -5.38 -8.84
C LYS A 171 -23.67 -5.45 -7.88
N ALA A 172 -24.53 -4.44 -7.89
CA ALA A 172 -25.82 -4.52 -7.24
C ALA A 172 -26.40 -5.87 -7.66
N SER A 173 -26.66 -6.75 -6.68
CA SER A 173 -27.31 -8.04 -6.93
C SER A 173 -28.42 -7.78 -7.93
N SER A 174 -28.30 -8.37 -9.12
CA SER A 174 -29.30 -8.18 -10.18
C SER A 174 -30.67 -8.34 -9.55
N PRO A 175 -31.59 -7.36 -9.62
CA PRO A 175 -32.96 -7.62 -9.27
C PRO A 175 -33.39 -8.84 -10.09
N GLN A 176 -33.97 -9.84 -9.43
CA GLN A 176 -34.59 -10.96 -10.13
C GLN A 176 -35.43 -10.39 -11.29
N PRO A 177 -35.42 -11.04 -12.46
CA PRO A 177 -36.24 -10.60 -13.58
C PRO A 177 -37.70 -10.64 -13.13
N THR A 178 -38.24 -9.48 -12.78
CA THR A 178 -39.69 -9.28 -12.70
C THR A 178 -40.23 -9.65 -14.09
N PRO A 179 -41.25 -10.52 -14.19
CA PRO A 179 -41.89 -10.76 -15.48
C PRO A 179 -42.42 -9.42 -15.98
N PHE A 180 -41.78 -8.88 -17.02
CA PHE A 180 -42.22 -7.68 -17.70
C PHE A 180 -43.59 -7.96 -18.30
N ILE A 181 -44.63 -7.34 -17.72
CA ILE A 181 -45.92 -7.21 -18.39
C ILE A 181 -45.69 -6.21 -19.53
N ASN A 182 -45.86 -6.71 -20.75
CA ASN A 182 -45.82 -5.96 -21.99
C ASN A 182 -46.80 -4.77 -21.95
N ALA A 183 -46.28 -3.55 -21.86
CA ALA A 183 -47.01 -2.35 -22.25
C ALA A 183 -46.52 -1.92 -23.63
N ILE A 184 -47.29 -2.30 -24.65
CA ILE A 184 -47.07 -1.93 -26.05
C ILE A 184 -47.49 -0.47 -26.22
N ASN A 185 -46.53 0.43 -26.42
CA ASN A 185 -46.76 1.77 -26.97
C ASN A 185 -46.16 1.81 -28.39
N PRO A 186 -46.96 1.86 -29.47
CA PRO A 186 -46.45 1.86 -30.84
C PRO A 186 -46.43 3.28 -31.40
N SER A 187 -45.31 4.01 -31.31
CA SER A 187 -45.11 5.19 -32.16
C SER A 187 -43.65 5.70 -32.17
N LEU A 188 -42.70 4.93 -32.70
CA LEU A 188 -41.40 5.47 -33.14
C LEU A 188 -40.86 4.60 -34.30
N PRO A 189 -40.32 5.20 -35.39
CA PRO A 189 -39.84 4.44 -36.54
C PRO A 189 -38.58 3.63 -36.21
N PRO A 190 -38.42 2.42 -36.80
CA PRO A 190 -37.33 1.52 -36.49
C PRO A 190 -35.99 2.09 -36.96
N ARG A 191 -35.09 2.38 -36.01
CA ARG A 191 -33.69 2.64 -36.34
C ARG A 191 -33.05 1.34 -36.83
N PRO A 192 -32.22 1.36 -37.89
CA PRO A 192 -31.54 0.16 -38.36
C PRO A 192 -30.64 -0.39 -37.24
N MET A 193 -30.94 -1.64 -36.85
CA MET A 193 -30.19 -2.39 -35.86
C MET A 193 -28.82 -2.71 -36.46
N ARG A 194 -27.82 -1.86 -36.17
CA ARG A 194 -26.42 -2.19 -36.48
C ARG A 194 -26.03 -3.37 -35.59
N LEU A 195 -26.12 -4.58 -36.14
CA LEU A 195 -25.50 -5.78 -35.61
C LEU A 195 -23.99 -5.57 -35.60
N ARG A 196 -23.48 -4.99 -34.53
CA ARG A 196 -22.04 -4.97 -34.24
C ARG A 196 -21.70 -6.39 -33.82
N MET A 197 -21.17 -7.19 -34.75
CA MET A 197 -20.54 -8.46 -34.38
C MET A 197 -19.47 -8.12 -33.34
N SER A 198 -19.67 -8.58 -32.11
CA SER A 198 -18.67 -8.49 -31.06
C SER A 198 -17.44 -9.25 -31.54
N SER A 199 -16.34 -8.52 -31.76
CA SER A 199 -15.07 -9.11 -32.15
C SER A 199 -14.72 -10.27 -31.20
N PRO A 200 -14.39 -11.47 -31.70
CA PRO A 200 -14.02 -12.61 -30.87
C PRO A 200 -12.60 -12.47 -30.29
N PHE A 201 -11.93 -11.34 -30.50
CA PHE A 201 -10.54 -11.16 -30.12
C PHE A 201 -10.37 -10.86 -28.62
N ILE A 202 -9.87 -11.88 -27.93
CA ILE A 202 -8.99 -11.83 -26.75
C ILE A 202 -9.68 -11.37 -25.44
N ARG A 203 -10.56 -12.23 -24.90
CA ARG A 203 -10.89 -12.26 -23.46
C ARG A 203 -9.93 -13.17 -22.65
N GLN A 204 -8.73 -13.44 -23.16
CA GLN A 204 -7.97 -14.62 -22.73
C GLN A 204 -6.87 -14.37 -21.69
N TYR A 205 -6.64 -13.14 -21.22
CA TYR A 205 -5.47 -12.84 -20.36
C TYR A 205 -5.72 -11.90 -19.18
N MET A 206 -6.95 -11.82 -18.66
CA MET A 206 -7.19 -11.23 -17.34
C MET A 206 -7.83 -12.28 -16.44
N LYS A 207 -7.08 -12.79 -15.45
CA LYS A 207 -7.69 -13.38 -14.26
C LYS A 207 -8.60 -12.28 -13.70
N SER A 208 -9.92 -12.47 -13.76
CA SER A 208 -10.88 -11.51 -13.21
C SER A 208 -10.52 -11.25 -11.75
N LEU A 209 -10.14 -10.01 -11.42
CA LEU A 209 -9.79 -9.63 -10.05
C LEU A 209 -11.00 -9.86 -9.15
N PRO A 210 -10.85 -10.54 -7.99
CA PRO A 210 -11.98 -10.93 -7.17
C PRO A 210 -12.71 -9.70 -6.61
N PRO A 211 -14.05 -9.68 -6.58
CA PRO A 211 -14.79 -8.60 -5.94
C PRO A 211 -14.48 -8.54 -4.44
N PHE A 212 -14.45 -7.33 -3.89
CA PHE A 212 -14.23 -7.15 -2.46
C PHE A 212 -15.43 -7.62 -1.64
N PRO A 213 -15.21 -8.19 -0.44
CA PRO A 213 -16.29 -8.43 0.52
C PRO A 213 -17.06 -7.14 0.82
N LEU A 214 -18.37 -7.25 1.02
CA LEU A 214 -19.26 -6.10 1.27
C LEU A 214 -18.80 -5.24 2.46
N CYS A 215 -18.27 -5.87 3.51
CA CYS A 215 -17.73 -5.17 4.68
C CYS A 215 -16.50 -4.31 4.33
N THR A 216 -15.60 -4.84 3.49
CA THR A 216 -14.42 -4.12 2.97
C THR A 216 -14.85 -2.98 2.05
N ALA A 217 -15.78 -3.23 1.14
CA ALA A 217 -16.31 -2.22 0.22
C ALA A 217 -16.98 -1.04 0.95
N ALA A 218 -17.65 -1.29 2.08
CA ALA A 218 -18.27 -0.24 2.88
C ALA A 218 -17.27 0.53 3.77
N ALA A 219 -16.22 -0.13 4.28
CA ALA A 219 -15.25 0.46 5.20
C ALA A 219 -14.15 1.26 4.47
N ALA A 220 -13.70 0.77 3.30
CA ALA A 220 -12.55 1.32 2.59
C ALA A 220 -12.71 2.78 2.14
N PRO A 221 -13.85 3.22 1.57
CA PRO A 221 -14.05 4.62 1.16
C PRO A 221 -13.92 5.57 2.35
N ARG A 222 -14.48 5.20 3.52
CA ARG A 222 -14.39 6.01 4.75
C ARG A 222 -12.97 6.08 5.30
N ALA A 223 -12.22 4.97 5.23
CA ALA A 223 -10.83 4.93 5.65
C ALA A 223 -9.95 5.81 4.75
N LEU A 224 -10.13 5.70 3.43
CA LEU A 224 -9.44 6.53 2.45
C LEU A 224 -9.77 8.02 2.63
N ALA A 225 -11.04 8.36 2.84
CA ALA A 225 -11.46 9.74 3.09
C ALA A 225 -10.76 10.34 4.32
N ARG A 226 -10.65 9.58 5.42
CA ARG A 226 -9.93 10.01 6.63
C ARG A 226 -8.45 10.20 6.36
N LEU A 227 -7.81 9.23 5.70
CA LEU A 227 -6.41 9.29 5.29
C LEU A 227 -6.13 10.56 4.48
N VAL A 228 -6.93 10.82 3.44
CA VAL A 228 -6.76 12.00 2.58
C VAL A 228 -6.94 13.30 3.36
N ARG A 229 -7.93 13.39 4.26
CA ARG A 229 -8.12 14.59 5.11
C ARG A 229 -6.97 14.83 6.08
N THR A 230 -6.37 13.76 6.62
CA THR A 230 -5.21 13.90 7.50
C THR A 230 -3.96 14.35 6.76
N ILE A 231 -3.82 13.91 5.51
CA ILE A 231 -2.66 14.10 4.65
C ILE A 231 -2.70 15.46 3.91
N LEU A 232 -3.84 15.78 3.29
CA LEU A 232 -4.07 17.01 2.51
C LEU A 232 -5.00 17.96 3.26
N SER A 233 -4.70 18.18 4.53
CA SER A 233 -5.46 19.09 5.38
C SER A 233 -5.27 20.56 4.93
N PRO A 234 -6.20 21.46 5.25
CA PRO A 234 -6.09 22.89 4.91
C PRO A 234 -4.82 23.56 5.45
N LYS A 235 -4.28 23.03 6.57
CA LYS A 235 -2.98 23.43 7.10
C LYS A 235 -1.94 22.43 6.59
N PRO A 236 -1.04 22.82 5.67
CA PRO A 236 -0.07 21.88 5.12
C PRO A 236 0.80 21.33 6.25
N GLY A 237 0.75 20.02 6.44
CA GLY A 237 1.63 19.30 7.38
C GLY A 237 3.02 19.08 6.79
N ARG A 238 3.76 18.11 7.34
CA ARG A 238 5.07 17.68 6.79
C ARG A 238 4.97 16.95 5.44
N MET A 239 3.75 16.60 5.04
CA MET A 239 3.50 15.82 3.84
C MET A 239 3.68 16.63 2.56
N GLN A 240 4.26 16.00 1.54
CA GLN A 240 4.62 16.63 0.27
C GLN A 240 3.93 16.02 -0.94
N LYS A 241 3.55 14.74 -0.91
CA LYS A 241 3.03 14.05 -2.10
C LYS A 241 2.12 12.86 -1.75
N LEU A 242 0.89 12.88 -2.25
CA LEU A 242 0.03 11.69 -2.35
C LEU A 242 0.03 11.23 -3.82
N GLU A 243 0.32 9.97 -4.05
CA GLU A 243 0.22 9.35 -5.37
C GLU A 243 -0.65 8.10 -5.28
N SER A 244 -1.58 7.95 -6.23
CA SER A 244 -2.51 6.83 -6.29
C SER A 244 -2.57 6.29 -7.72
N ARG A 245 -2.47 4.96 -7.86
CA ARG A 245 -2.58 4.21 -9.11
C ARG A 245 -3.66 3.16 -8.92
N ILE A 246 -4.84 3.41 -9.47
CA ILE A 246 -6.01 2.54 -9.31
C ILE A 246 -6.48 2.00 -10.66
N VAL A 247 -6.72 0.70 -10.67
CA VAL A 247 -7.25 -0.05 -11.81
C VAL A 247 -8.76 -0.24 -11.67
N PHE A 248 -9.49 -0.01 -12.75
CA PHE A 248 -10.92 -0.28 -12.86
C PHE A 248 -11.12 -1.42 -13.87
N PRO A 249 -11.26 -2.67 -13.40
CA PRO A 249 -11.47 -3.81 -14.29
C PRO A 249 -12.92 -3.83 -14.80
N GLU A 250 -13.09 -4.19 -16.08
CA GLU A 250 -14.40 -4.46 -16.70
C GLU A 250 -15.41 -3.29 -16.69
N GLY A 251 -14.94 -2.04 -16.62
CA GLY A 251 -15.80 -0.85 -16.57
C GLY A 251 -15.82 -0.03 -17.86
N SER A 252 -16.97 0.56 -18.16
CA SER A 252 -17.02 1.73 -19.03
C SER A 252 -16.22 2.85 -18.37
N TYR A 253 -15.66 3.75 -19.18
CA TYR A 253 -14.99 4.96 -18.67
C TYR A 253 -15.90 5.76 -17.71
N ALA A 254 -17.21 5.72 -17.91
CA ALA A 254 -18.18 6.36 -17.01
C ALA A 254 -18.08 5.83 -15.56
N ASP A 255 -17.75 4.55 -15.39
CA ASP A 255 -17.77 3.88 -14.08
C ASP A 255 -16.66 4.39 -13.14
N VAL A 256 -15.59 4.96 -13.70
CA VAL A 256 -14.54 5.64 -12.93
C VAL A 256 -15.12 6.80 -12.12
N TRP A 257 -16.16 7.46 -12.64
CA TRP A 257 -16.72 8.70 -12.08
C TRP A 257 -18.12 8.55 -11.50
N CYS A 258 -18.89 7.55 -11.94
CA CYS A 258 -20.29 7.40 -11.56
C CYS A 258 -20.52 7.03 -10.09
N HIS A 259 -19.53 6.42 -9.43
CA HIS A 259 -19.70 5.94 -8.05
C HIS A 259 -19.09 6.89 -7.03
N ASP A 260 -19.90 7.38 -6.10
CA ASP A 260 -19.42 8.22 -4.99
C ASP A 260 -18.37 7.51 -4.12
N ASP A 261 -18.45 6.18 -4.04
CA ASP A 261 -17.53 5.34 -3.27
C ASP A 261 -16.21 5.04 -4.00
N ALA A 262 -16.07 5.43 -5.27
CA ALA A 262 -14.85 5.22 -6.03
C ALA A 262 -13.66 5.93 -5.36
N PRO A 263 -12.48 5.29 -5.28
CA PRO A 263 -11.33 5.85 -4.54
C PRO A 263 -10.86 7.19 -5.11
N ILE A 264 -10.95 7.38 -6.43
CA ILE A 264 -10.60 8.64 -7.10
C ILE A 264 -11.55 9.77 -6.66
N ASN A 265 -12.86 9.51 -6.63
CA ASN A 265 -13.86 10.46 -6.15
C ASN A 265 -13.66 10.79 -4.68
N GLN A 266 -13.33 9.79 -3.86
CA GLN A 266 -13.00 10.00 -2.44
C GLN A 266 -11.75 10.87 -2.26
N ILE A 267 -10.69 10.67 -3.05
CA ILE A 267 -9.48 11.51 -2.98
C ILE A 267 -9.82 12.95 -3.39
N LEU A 268 -10.51 13.15 -4.52
CA LEU A 268 -10.86 14.48 -5.03
C LEU A 268 -11.79 15.24 -4.09
N ARG A 269 -12.79 14.57 -3.50
CA ARG A 269 -13.75 15.18 -2.59
C ARG A 269 -13.11 15.62 -1.27
N ASN A 270 -12.13 14.87 -0.79
CA ASN A 270 -11.54 15.07 0.53
C ASN A 270 -10.24 15.89 0.52
N THR A 271 -9.76 16.28 -0.66
CA THR A 271 -8.60 17.18 -0.80
C THR A 271 -9.03 18.64 -0.63
N CYS A 272 -8.53 19.32 0.41
CA CYS A 272 -8.95 20.68 0.77
C CYS A 272 -8.25 21.81 -0.01
N GLY A 273 -7.29 21.49 -0.87
CA GLY A 273 -6.46 22.41 -1.65
C GLY A 273 -5.27 21.65 -2.23
N GLY A 274 -4.54 22.23 -3.19
CA GLY A 274 -3.42 21.51 -3.82
C GLY A 274 -3.39 21.52 -5.34
N SER A 275 -2.24 21.10 -5.86
CA SER A 275 -2.10 20.71 -7.26
C SER A 275 -2.42 19.23 -7.38
N ILE A 276 -3.47 18.91 -8.14
CA ILE A 276 -3.93 17.57 -8.43
C ILE A 276 -3.71 17.34 -9.92
N SER A 277 -2.78 16.44 -10.27
CA SER A 277 -2.63 15.98 -11.64
C SER A 277 -3.18 14.57 -11.78
N MET A 278 -4.04 14.35 -12.76
CA MET A 278 -4.60 13.06 -13.08
C MET A 278 -4.16 12.67 -14.49
N HIS A 279 -3.78 11.41 -14.65
CA HIS A 279 -3.54 10.78 -15.94
C HIS A 279 -4.45 9.56 -16.03
N VAL A 280 -5.38 9.59 -16.98
CA VAL A 280 -6.35 8.52 -17.16
C VAL A 280 -6.06 7.82 -18.48
N SER A 281 -5.71 6.55 -18.35
CA SER A 281 -5.43 5.69 -19.49
C SER A 281 -6.64 4.80 -19.75
N ARG A 282 -7.25 4.99 -20.92
CA ARG A 282 -8.41 4.20 -21.34
C ARG A 282 -7.97 3.01 -22.19
N GLY A 283 -8.21 1.80 -21.68
CA GLY A 283 -8.06 0.55 -22.42
C GLY A 283 -9.40 -0.03 -22.86
N ASP A 284 -9.33 -1.05 -23.71
CA ASP A 284 -10.52 -1.77 -24.19
C ASP A 284 -11.11 -2.69 -23.11
N THR A 285 -10.29 -3.15 -22.16
CA THR A 285 -10.67 -4.09 -21.09
C THR A 285 -10.55 -3.49 -19.69
N VAL A 286 -9.68 -2.51 -19.51
CA VAL A 286 -9.31 -1.94 -18.22
C VAL A 286 -9.11 -0.44 -18.37
N ASN A 287 -9.56 0.32 -17.39
CA ASN A 287 -9.20 1.73 -17.26
C ASN A 287 -8.25 1.90 -16.08
N CYS A 288 -7.19 2.68 -16.26
CA CYS A 288 -6.22 2.98 -15.21
C CYS A 288 -6.24 4.48 -14.91
N VAL A 289 -6.25 4.82 -13.63
CA VAL A 289 -6.18 6.21 -13.17
C VAL A 289 -4.94 6.37 -12.30
N HIS A 290 -4.04 7.24 -12.75
CA HIS A 290 -2.90 7.72 -11.97
C HIS A 290 -3.22 9.13 -11.48
N LEU A 291 -3.24 9.33 -10.18
CA LEU A 291 -3.54 10.61 -9.54
C LEU A 291 -2.37 10.98 -8.64
N VAL A 292 -1.87 12.21 -8.80
CA VAL A 292 -0.86 12.80 -7.92
C VAL A 292 -1.43 14.08 -7.33
N ALA A 293 -1.46 14.16 -6.00
CA ALA A 293 -1.89 15.33 -5.27
C ALA A 293 -0.75 15.87 -4.40
N LYS A 294 -0.45 17.16 -4.55
CA LYS A 294 0.54 17.88 -3.76
C LYS A 294 -0.15 19.02 -3.01
N PRO A 295 0.13 19.23 -1.71
CA PRO A 295 -0.46 20.33 -0.97
C PRO A 295 0.02 21.66 -1.55
N ASN A 296 -0.93 22.57 -1.77
CA ASN A 296 -0.69 23.93 -2.20
C ASN A 296 -1.69 24.81 -1.44
N PRO A 297 -1.23 25.58 -0.42
CA PRO A 297 -2.12 26.31 0.47
C PRO A 297 -2.84 27.48 -0.22
N GLY A 298 -2.35 27.95 -1.37
CA GLY A 298 -2.88 29.13 -2.05
C GLY A 298 -3.88 28.86 -3.17
N SER A 299 -3.96 27.62 -3.69
CA SER A 299 -4.85 27.32 -4.80
C SER A 299 -5.18 25.84 -4.92
N ARG A 300 -6.31 25.56 -5.57
CA ARG A 300 -6.71 24.22 -6.01
C ARG A 300 -6.64 24.17 -7.53
N THR A 301 -5.66 23.46 -8.07
CA THR A 301 -5.51 23.27 -9.52
C THR A 301 -5.70 21.80 -9.85
N VAL A 302 -6.60 21.49 -10.77
CA VAL A 302 -6.83 20.13 -11.25
C VAL A 302 -6.43 20.08 -12.72
N SER A 303 -5.41 19.28 -13.04
CA SER A 303 -5.03 18.97 -14.42
C SER A 303 -5.39 17.51 -14.71
N THR A 304 -5.94 17.25 -15.90
CA THR A 304 -6.29 15.90 -16.33
C THR A 304 -5.74 15.66 -17.72
N ASN A 305 -4.93 14.62 -17.86
CA ASN A 305 -4.42 14.13 -19.13
C ASN A 305 -5.13 12.83 -19.49
N TRP A 306 -5.55 12.75 -20.76
CA TRP A 306 -6.27 11.63 -21.33
C TRP A 306 -5.37 10.95 -22.34
N SER A 307 -5.05 9.68 -22.10
CA SER A 307 -4.32 8.87 -23.06
C SER A 307 -5.10 7.61 -23.41
N ARG A 308 -4.94 7.17 -24.65
CA ARG A 308 -5.43 5.87 -25.08
C ARG A 308 -4.35 4.85 -24.75
N TRP A 309 -4.74 3.80 -24.04
CA TRP A 309 -3.87 2.67 -23.80
C TRP A 309 -3.69 1.92 -25.12
N MET A 310 -2.48 1.95 -25.68
CA MET A 310 -2.17 1.44 -27.02
C MET A 310 -1.34 0.16 -27.01
N GLY A 311 -1.04 -0.43 -25.84
CA GLY A 311 -0.06 -1.50 -25.70
C GLY A 311 -0.59 -2.81 -25.09
N SER A 312 0.03 -3.92 -25.49
CA SER A 312 -0.01 -5.23 -24.83
C SER A 312 0.85 -5.28 -23.55
N GLU A 313 1.32 -4.12 -23.07
CA GLU A 313 2.04 -4.01 -21.80
C GLU A 313 1.12 -4.47 -20.67
N LYS A 314 1.70 -5.24 -19.74
CA LYS A 314 0.97 -5.71 -18.56
C LYS A 314 0.53 -4.47 -17.80
N TRP A 315 -0.77 -4.21 -17.76
CA TRP A 315 -1.40 -3.15 -16.94
C TRP A 315 -0.86 -3.09 -15.51
N GLU A 316 -0.38 -4.21 -14.98
CA GLU A 316 0.28 -4.30 -13.68
C GLU A 316 1.60 -3.51 -13.59
N ASP A 317 2.43 -3.50 -14.64
CA ASP A 317 3.69 -2.75 -14.68
C ASP A 317 3.45 -1.23 -14.61
N TYR A 318 2.28 -0.78 -15.07
CA TYR A 318 1.85 0.62 -14.93
C TYR A 318 1.42 0.97 -13.50
N VAL A 319 0.87 0.01 -12.77
CA VAL A 319 0.41 0.20 -11.38
C VAL A 319 1.58 0.03 -10.42
N ILE A 320 2.48 -0.92 -10.68
CA ILE A 320 3.56 -1.38 -9.80
C ILE A 320 4.82 -1.57 -10.65
N GLY A 321 5.34 -0.46 -11.19
CA GLY A 321 6.57 -0.50 -11.96
C GLY A 321 7.80 -0.73 -11.07
N PRO A 322 8.87 -1.35 -11.59
CA PRO A 322 10.16 -1.41 -10.91
C PRO A 322 10.79 -0.01 -10.72
N GLU A 323 10.34 0.97 -11.51
CA GLU A 323 10.76 2.38 -11.43
C GLU A 323 9.88 3.22 -10.50
N TRP A 324 8.99 2.61 -9.71
CA TRP A 324 8.16 3.34 -8.75
C TRP A 324 8.87 3.48 -7.40
N PRO A 325 9.01 4.71 -6.85
CA PRO A 325 8.53 5.99 -7.35
C PRO A 325 9.42 6.53 -8.46
N GLU A 326 8.82 7.15 -9.49
CA GLU A 326 9.59 7.87 -10.52
C GLU A 326 10.55 8.81 -9.80
N LYS A 327 11.86 8.64 -10.05
CA LYS A 327 12.89 9.51 -9.49
C LYS A 327 12.58 10.94 -9.96
N VAL A 328 12.12 11.77 -9.03
CA VAL A 328 11.95 13.22 -9.23
C VAL A 328 13.32 13.86 -9.39
#